data_AF-A0A9D1UVP3-F1
#
_entry.id   AF-A0A9D1UVP3-F1
#
_cell.length_a   1.000
_cell.length_b   1.000
_cell.length_c   1.000
_cell.angle_alpha   90.00
_cell.angle_beta   90.00
_cell.angle_gamma   90.00
#
_symmetry.space_group_name_H-M   'P 1'
#
loop_
_entity.id
_entity.type
_entity.pdbx_description
1 polymer ?
#
loop_
_entity_poly.entity_id
_entity_poly.type
_entity_poly.pdbx_seq_one_letter_code
_entity_poly.pdbx_strand_id
1 'polypeptide(L)'
;MVKLNKALNDQGFDPEKKATALQDVYEELKEKQKQGITAAKLYGPAAKKADDIINGPKRLKEQQPPKFWEMALDNGLLMFAMFCAMYGVLGLFSKTPSTDAGWITLFSTAIIAGLGLAAFYKVMGNRKAKHRILRGIGAFLGLLVVWFLAFALIARIPVSLNRPLSPIADFIFAAAGFGLRYLLKKKLGIRSY
;
A
#
# COMPACT_ATOMS: atom_id res chain seq x y z
N MET A 1 -0.30 -16.36 30.90
CA MET A 1 0.67 -17.48 31.10
C MET A 1 0.13 -18.83 30.67
N VAL A 2 -0.98 -19.34 31.21
CA VAL A 2 -1.53 -20.68 30.88
C VAL A 2 -1.70 -20.93 29.37
N LYS A 3 -2.28 -19.98 28.63
CA LYS A 3 -2.47 -20.09 27.17
C LYS A 3 -1.16 -20.13 26.37
N LEU A 4 -0.12 -19.43 26.85
CA LEU A 4 1.20 -19.41 26.20
C LEU A 4 1.95 -20.72 26.45
N ASN A 5 1.91 -21.22 27.68
CA ASN A 5 2.47 -22.52 28.06
C ASN A 5 1.87 -23.66 27.23
N LYS A 6 0.55 -23.65 27.03
CA LYS A 6 -0.14 -24.61 26.16
C LYS A 6 0.31 -24.49 24.70
N ALA A 7 0.36 -23.27 24.16
CA ALA A 7 0.78 -23.05 22.78
C ALA A 7 2.24 -23.46 22.50
N LEU A 8 3.16 -23.28 23.45
CA LEU A 8 4.55 -23.76 23.34
C LEU A 8 4.63 -25.30 23.33
N ASN A 9 3.78 -25.98 24.11
CA ASN A 9 3.68 -27.44 24.10
C ASN A 9 3.12 -27.95 22.77
N ASP A 10 2.02 -27.35 22.31
CA ASP A 10 1.34 -27.75 21.08
C ASP A 10 2.26 -27.61 19.84
N GLN A 11 3.28 -26.75 19.92
CA GLN A 11 4.26 -26.51 18.85
C GLN A 11 5.62 -27.19 19.09
N GLY A 12 5.74 -28.06 20.11
CA GLY A 12 6.93 -28.88 20.33
C GLY A 12 8.18 -28.10 20.77
N PHE A 13 8.03 -26.99 21.51
CA PHE A 13 9.17 -26.21 21.99
C PHE A 13 10.03 -26.99 22.98
N ASP A 14 11.34 -26.69 22.95
CA ASP A 14 12.35 -27.29 23.82
C ASP A 14 11.98 -27.15 25.32
N PRO A 15 11.75 -28.27 26.04
CA PRO A 15 11.34 -28.25 27.44
C PRO A 15 12.36 -27.57 28.37
N GLU A 16 13.65 -27.68 28.06
CA GLU A 16 14.73 -27.12 28.89
C GLU A 16 14.76 -25.59 28.82
N LYS A 17 14.41 -25.03 27.65
CA LYS A 17 14.38 -23.58 27.40
C LYS A 17 13.03 -22.94 27.74
N LYS A 18 11.99 -23.75 27.89
CA LYS A 18 10.61 -23.31 28.11
C LYS A 18 10.44 -22.56 29.42
N ALA A 19 11.07 -23.01 30.51
CA ALA A 19 10.98 -22.33 31.79
C ALA A 19 11.54 -20.90 31.70
N THR A 20 12.71 -20.75 31.08
CA THR A 20 13.35 -19.45 30.83
C THR A 20 12.49 -18.56 29.95
N ALA A 21 12.00 -19.07 28.81
CA ALA A 21 11.16 -18.29 27.90
C ALA A 21 9.83 -17.82 28.54
N LEU A 22 9.23 -18.65 29.41
CA LEU A 22 8.04 -18.26 30.15
C LEU A 22 8.35 -17.22 31.24
N GLN A 23 9.51 -17.34 31.89
CA GLN A 23 9.95 -16.39 32.89
C GLN A 23 10.24 -15.01 32.28
N ASP A 24 10.91 -14.96 31.12
CA ASP A 24 11.20 -13.71 30.41
C ASP A 24 9.91 -12.97 30.03
N VAL A 25 8.93 -13.71 29.50
CA VAL A 25 7.61 -13.13 29.15
C VAL A 25 6.83 -12.68 30.38
N TYR A 26 7.01 -13.39 31.52
CA TYR A 26 6.37 -13.02 32.78
C TYR A 26 6.93 -11.72 33.34
N GLU A 27 8.25 -11.57 33.41
CA GLU A 27 8.89 -10.34 33.91
C GLU A 27 8.56 -9.13 33.02
N GLU A 28 8.65 -9.28 31.69
CA GLU A 28 8.26 -8.22 30.75
C GLU A 28 6.78 -7.81 30.93
N LEU A 29 5.89 -8.80 31.07
CA LEU A 29 4.47 -8.53 31.28
C LEU A 29 4.23 -7.80 32.62
N LYS A 30 4.91 -8.23 33.69
CA LYS A 30 4.79 -7.64 35.02
C LYS A 30 5.24 -6.19 35.03
N GLU A 31 6.30 -5.84 34.32
CA GLU A 31 6.74 -4.45 34.15
C GLU A 31 5.74 -3.61 33.36
N LYS A 32 5.26 -4.12 32.22
CA LYS A 32 4.33 -3.38 31.34
C LYS A 32 2.92 -3.25 31.93
N GLN A 33 2.50 -4.20 32.77
CA GLN A 33 1.23 -4.12 33.50
C GLN A 33 1.20 -2.96 34.51
N LYS A 34 2.34 -2.61 35.13
CA LYS A 34 2.44 -1.40 35.97
C LYS A 34 2.14 -0.11 35.19
N GLN A 35 2.27 -0.15 33.86
CA GLN A 35 1.99 0.96 32.94
C GLN A 35 0.57 0.87 32.32
N GLY A 36 -0.27 -0.05 32.80
CA GLY A 36 -1.63 -0.26 32.28
C GLY A 36 -1.70 -0.99 30.93
N ILE A 37 -0.60 -1.61 30.48
CA ILE A 37 -0.57 -2.37 29.21
C ILE A 37 -0.90 -3.84 29.51
N THR A 38 -1.96 -4.35 28.88
CA THR A 38 -2.39 -5.76 29.04
C THR A 38 -1.63 -6.70 28.11
N ALA A 39 -1.56 -7.99 28.46
CA ALA A 39 -0.91 -9.02 27.64
C ALA A 39 -1.48 -9.09 26.21
N ALA A 40 -2.80 -8.90 26.04
CA ALA A 40 -3.44 -8.91 24.74
C ALA A 40 -2.99 -7.72 23.87
N LYS A 41 -2.78 -6.55 24.47
CA LYS A 41 -2.24 -5.37 23.79
C LYS A 41 -0.74 -5.49 23.51
N LEU A 42 0.00 -6.13 24.41
CA LEU A 42 1.45 -6.27 24.33
C LEU A 42 1.89 -7.34 23.31
N TYR A 43 1.24 -8.51 23.33
CA TYR A 43 1.65 -9.68 22.55
C TYR A 43 0.62 -10.15 21.52
N GLY A 44 -0.64 -9.74 21.64
CA GLY A 44 -1.74 -10.31 20.86
C GLY A 44 -2.08 -11.75 21.30
N PRO A 45 -2.53 -12.62 20.38
CA PRO A 45 -2.87 -14.01 20.69
C PRO A 45 -1.68 -14.80 21.23
N ALA A 46 -1.92 -15.68 22.23
CA ALA A 46 -0.86 -16.50 22.83
C ALA A 46 -0.14 -17.41 21.82
N ALA A 47 -0.86 -17.90 20.80
CA ALA A 47 -0.28 -18.70 19.72
C ALA A 47 0.74 -17.90 18.88
N LYS A 48 0.50 -16.59 18.69
CA LYS A 48 1.42 -15.70 17.99
C LYS A 48 2.70 -15.48 18.79
N LYS A 49 2.58 -15.25 20.11
CA LYS A 49 3.75 -15.11 20.99
C LYS A 49 4.53 -16.42 21.11
N ALA A 50 3.87 -17.58 21.08
CA ALA A 50 4.55 -18.88 21.01
C ALA A 50 5.33 -19.03 19.69
N ASP A 51 4.72 -18.69 18.55
CA ASP A 51 5.39 -18.64 17.25
C ASP A 51 6.62 -17.72 17.27
N ASP A 52 6.50 -16.54 17.89
CA ASP A 52 7.61 -15.57 18.05
C ASP A 52 8.74 -16.09 18.96
N ILE A 53 8.46 -16.97 19.92
CA ILE A 53 9.48 -17.59 20.78
C ILE A 53 10.19 -18.72 20.06
N ILE A 54 9.45 -19.54 19.31
CA ILE A 54 9.94 -20.76 18.65
C ILE A 54 10.73 -20.42 17.38
N ASN A 55 10.17 -19.56 16.53
CA ASN A 55 10.74 -19.24 15.23
C ASN A 55 11.62 -17.98 15.27
N GLY A 56 11.88 -17.45 16.48
CA GLY A 56 12.27 -16.06 16.70
C GLY A 56 11.11 -15.13 16.34
N PRO A 57 11.13 -13.85 16.77
CA PRO A 57 10.17 -12.90 16.21
C PRO A 57 10.36 -13.02 14.71
N LYS A 58 9.30 -13.40 13.97
CA LYS A 58 9.29 -13.17 12.53
C LYS A 58 9.62 -11.71 12.46
N ARG A 59 10.87 -11.38 12.13
CA ARG A 59 11.27 -10.02 11.86
C ARG A 59 10.32 -9.69 10.74
N LEU A 60 9.25 -8.96 11.06
CA LEU A 60 8.65 -8.03 10.12
C LEU A 60 9.86 -7.20 9.77
N LYS A 61 10.67 -7.67 8.79
CA LYS A 61 12.00 -7.15 8.44
C LYS A 61 11.84 -5.67 8.60
N GLU A 62 12.46 -5.07 9.61
CA GLU A 62 12.12 -3.73 10.09
C GLU A 62 11.75 -2.88 8.88
N GLN A 63 10.43 -2.77 8.62
CA GLN A 63 9.98 -2.54 7.25
C GLN A 63 10.25 -1.09 7.03
N GLN A 64 11.36 -0.80 6.34
CA GLN A 64 11.73 0.55 6.02
C GLN A 64 10.49 1.23 5.46
N PRO A 65 10.17 2.45 5.93
CA PRO A 65 9.04 3.17 5.37
C PRO A 65 9.20 3.17 3.85
N PRO A 66 8.13 2.82 3.11
CA PRO A 66 8.24 2.58 1.68
C PRO A 66 8.84 3.80 1.01
N LYS A 67 9.76 3.56 0.09
CA LYS A 67 10.44 4.64 -0.61
C LYS A 67 9.41 5.43 -1.41
N PHE A 68 9.68 6.71 -1.64
CA PHE A 68 8.76 7.57 -2.39
C PHE A 68 8.38 6.98 -3.76
N TRP A 69 9.35 6.42 -4.48
CA TRP A 69 9.11 5.80 -5.78
C TRP A 69 8.26 4.52 -5.69
N GLU A 70 8.35 3.76 -4.59
CA GLU A 70 7.54 2.55 -4.36
C GLU A 70 6.07 2.93 -4.17
N MET A 71 5.81 3.97 -3.38
CA MET A 71 4.47 4.54 -3.23
C MET A 71 3.96 5.11 -4.56
N ALA A 72 4.81 5.81 -5.31
CA ALA A 72 4.41 6.40 -6.59
C ALA A 72 4.07 5.34 -7.62
N LEU A 73 4.89 4.29 -7.72
CA LEU A 73 4.66 3.18 -8.63
C LEU A 73 3.40 2.38 -8.23
N ASP A 74 3.20 2.12 -6.93
CA ASP A 74 2.00 1.41 -6.46
C ASP A 74 0.70 2.16 -6.78
N ASN A 75 0.67 3.46 -6.45
CA ASN A 75 -0.49 4.31 -6.71
C ASN A 75 -0.69 4.55 -8.21
N GLY A 76 0.40 4.71 -8.97
CA GLY A 76 0.34 4.91 -10.41
C GLY A 76 -0.20 3.68 -11.14
N LEU A 77 0.27 2.48 -10.81
CA LEU A 77 -0.24 1.23 -11.39
C LEU A 77 -1.69 0.96 -10.98
N LEU A 78 -2.08 1.29 -9.75
CA LEU A 78 -3.47 1.20 -9.31
C LEU A 78 -4.36 2.12 -10.13
N MET A 79 -3.98 3.40 -10.25
CA MET A 79 -4.75 4.38 -11.01
C MET A 79 -4.80 4.00 -12.49
N PHE A 80 -3.67 3.60 -13.09
CA PHE A 80 -3.64 3.08 -14.47
C PHE A 80 -4.66 1.96 -14.67
N ALA A 81 -4.63 0.94 -13.80
CA ALA A 81 -5.55 -0.19 -13.91
C ALA A 81 -7.01 0.22 -13.71
N MET A 82 -7.29 1.13 -12.76
CA MET A 82 -8.63 1.64 -12.52
C MET A 82 -9.17 2.45 -13.71
N PHE A 83 -8.37 3.34 -14.29
CA PHE A 83 -8.78 4.13 -15.44
C PHE A 83 -8.96 3.26 -16.69
N CYS A 84 -8.05 2.33 -16.98
CA CYS A 84 -8.23 1.36 -18.05
C CYS A 84 -9.50 0.52 -17.83
N ALA A 85 -9.76 0.01 -16.63
CA ALA A 85 -10.99 -0.72 -16.36
C ALA A 85 -12.24 0.14 -16.54
N MET A 86 -12.20 1.39 -16.05
CA MET A 86 -13.29 2.36 -16.21
C MET A 86 -13.57 2.63 -17.69
N TYR A 87 -12.56 2.96 -18.49
CA TYR A 87 -12.74 3.24 -19.92
C TYR A 87 -13.08 1.98 -20.73
N GLY A 88 -12.59 0.81 -20.33
CA GLY A 88 -13.03 -0.47 -20.88
C GLY A 88 -14.53 -0.67 -20.69
N VAL A 89 -15.06 -0.44 -19.47
CA VAL A 89 -16.50 -0.53 -19.18
C VAL A 89 -17.29 0.53 -19.93
N LEU A 90 -16.89 1.80 -19.87
CA LEU A 90 -17.56 2.89 -20.59
C LEU A 90 -17.58 2.64 -22.11
N GLY A 91 -16.48 2.11 -22.62
CA GLY A 91 -16.25 1.74 -24.02
C GLY A 91 -17.26 0.74 -24.57
N LEU A 92 -17.81 -0.15 -23.72
CA LEU A 92 -18.85 -1.11 -24.11
C LEU A 92 -20.20 -0.43 -24.42
N PHE A 93 -20.45 0.75 -23.83
CA PHE A 93 -21.72 1.48 -23.97
C PHE A 93 -21.61 2.74 -24.84
N SER A 94 -20.39 3.21 -25.11
CA SER A 94 -20.15 4.41 -25.92
C SER A 94 -20.15 4.12 -27.42
N LYS A 95 -20.91 4.90 -28.20
CA LYS A 95 -20.90 4.86 -29.68
C LYS A 95 -19.77 5.68 -30.31
N THR A 96 -19.13 6.55 -29.54
CA THR A 96 -18.05 7.43 -29.99
C THR A 96 -16.83 7.27 -29.08
N PRO A 97 -15.65 6.94 -29.61
CA PRO A 97 -14.43 6.88 -28.81
C PRO A 97 -14.04 8.28 -28.30
N SER A 98 -13.93 8.45 -26.98
CA SER A 98 -13.50 9.71 -26.36
C SER A 98 -11.97 9.82 -26.38
N THR A 99 -11.42 10.93 -26.86
CA THR A 99 -9.97 11.21 -26.79
C THR A 99 -9.43 11.25 -25.35
N ASP A 100 -10.32 11.47 -24.38
CA ASP A 100 -10.02 11.39 -22.95
C ASP A 100 -9.55 9.99 -22.51
N ALA A 101 -9.86 8.94 -23.28
CA ALA A 101 -9.40 7.57 -23.08
C ALA A 101 -8.12 7.24 -23.88
N GLY A 102 -7.44 8.24 -24.44
CA GLY A 102 -6.22 8.04 -25.20
C GLY A 102 -5.08 7.44 -24.36
N TRP A 103 -4.24 6.60 -24.97
CA TRP A 103 -3.17 5.92 -24.24
C TRP A 103 -2.18 6.91 -23.58
N ILE A 104 -1.88 8.05 -24.22
CA ILE A 104 -1.04 9.10 -23.63
C ILE A 104 -1.73 9.68 -22.40
N THR A 105 -3.04 9.91 -22.46
CA THR A 105 -3.85 10.37 -21.33
C THR A 105 -3.78 9.38 -20.17
N LEU A 106 -3.94 8.08 -20.44
CA LEU A 106 -3.92 7.02 -19.42
C LEU A 106 -2.57 6.94 -18.71
N PHE A 107 -1.47 6.90 -19.48
CA PHE A 107 -0.12 6.87 -18.90
C PHE A 107 0.21 8.15 -18.13
N SER A 108 -0.14 9.32 -18.68
CA SER A 108 0.09 10.60 -18.01
C SER A 108 -0.69 10.70 -16.69
N THR A 109 -1.96 10.30 -16.70
CA THR A 109 -2.81 10.26 -15.51
C THR A 109 -2.23 9.32 -14.45
N ALA A 110 -1.78 8.14 -14.85
CA ALA A 110 -1.14 7.18 -13.95
C ALA A 110 0.13 7.76 -13.30
N ILE A 111 1.00 8.41 -14.07
CA ILE A 111 2.23 9.02 -13.57
C ILE A 111 1.91 10.15 -12.59
N ILE A 112 1.01 11.06 -12.99
CA ILE A 112 0.63 12.23 -12.19
C ILE A 112 -0.04 11.78 -10.89
N ALA A 113 -1.00 10.86 -10.96
CA ALA A 113 -1.68 10.34 -9.78
C ALA A 113 -0.69 9.57 -8.89
N GLY A 114 0.18 8.74 -9.47
CA GLY A 114 1.22 8.03 -8.72
C GLY A 114 2.10 8.97 -7.90
N LEU A 115 2.73 9.95 -8.55
CA LEU A 115 3.60 10.93 -7.89
C LEU A 115 2.83 11.82 -6.91
N GLY A 116 1.63 12.26 -7.30
CA GLY A 116 0.77 13.13 -6.50
C GLY A 116 0.29 12.47 -5.22
N LEU A 117 -0.24 11.25 -5.30
CA LEU A 117 -0.67 10.48 -4.13
C LEU A 117 0.53 10.13 -3.24
N ALA A 118 1.69 9.77 -3.81
CA ALA A 118 2.90 9.55 -3.03
C ALA A 118 3.35 10.80 -2.26
N ALA A 119 3.27 11.98 -2.88
CA ALA A 119 3.58 13.25 -2.22
C ALA A 119 2.57 13.57 -1.11
N PHE A 120 1.29 13.40 -1.40
CA PHE A 120 0.21 13.59 -0.42
C PHE A 120 0.39 12.66 0.79
N TYR A 121 0.61 11.36 0.57
CA TYR A 121 0.81 10.40 1.65
C TYR A 121 2.09 10.68 2.45
N LYS A 122 3.17 11.13 1.80
CA LYS A 122 4.38 11.55 2.50
C LYS A 122 4.13 12.73 3.45
N VAL A 123 3.34 13.71 3.03
CA VAL A 123 2.96 14.85 3.87
C VAL A 123 2.06 14.40 5.02
N MET A 124 1.03 13.61 4.74
CA MET A 124 0.05 13.15 5.74
C MET A 124 0.61 12.12 6.73
N GLY A 125 1.59 11.33 6.29
CA GLY A 125 2.31 10.36 7.11
C GLY A 125 3.21 11.01 8.18
N ASN A 126 3.66 12.26 7.98
CA ASN A 126 4.46 12.98 8.97
C ASN A 126 3.59 13.55 10.08
N ARG A 127 3.23 12.72 11.07
CA ARG A 127 2.37 13.09 12.21
C ARG A 127 2.91 14.24 13.08
N LYS A 128 4.22 14.49 13.05
CA LYS A 128 4.88 15.55 13.83
C LYS A 128 4.96 16.88 13.07
N ALA A 129 4.56 16.93 11.79
CA ALA A 129 4.63 18.14 10.99
C ALA A 129 3.62 19.20 11.46
N LYS A 130 4.10 20.43 11.72
CA LYS A 130 3.25 21.60 11.94
C LYS A 130 2.39 21.87 10.70
N HIS A 131 1.13 22.25 10.89
CA HIS A 131 0.16 22.50 9.82
C HIS A 131 0.01 21.36 8.80
N ARG A 132 0.15 20.10 9.24
CA ARG A 132 0.07 18.91 8.37
C ARG A 132 -1.15 18.91 7.44
N ILE A 133 -2.33 19.26 7.95
CA ILE A 133 -3.56 19.30 7.16
C ILE A 133 -3.46 20.34 6.05
N LEU A 134 -3.01 21.57 6.37
CA LEU A 134 -2.86 22.64 5.38
C LEU A 134 -1.80 22.27 4.31
N ARG A 135 -0.70 21.62 4.71
CA ARG A 135 0.30 21.09 3.77
C ARG A 135 -0.28 19.98 2.89
N GLY A 136 -1.14 19.13 3.46
CA GLY A 136 -1.86 18.08 2.73
C GLY A 136 -2.82 18.66 1.69
N ILE A 137 -3.58 19.69 2.07
CA ILE A 137 -4.42 20.48 1.15
C ILE A 137 -3.56 21.08 0.05
N GLY A 138 -2.43 21.71 0.38
CA GLY A 138 -1.50 22.25 -0.61
C GLY A 138 -0.96 21.20 -1.58
N ALA A 139 -0.60 20.01 -1.08
CA ALA A 139 -0.15 18.90 -1.92
C ALA A 139 -1.26 18.41 -2.86
N PHE A 140 -2.50 18.32 -2.36
CA PHE A 140 -3.66 17.93 -3.16
C PHE A 140 -4.02 18.98 -4.21
N LEU A 141 -4.07 20.25 -3.86
CA LEU A 141 -4.30 21.35 -4.80
C LEU A 141 -3.18 21.41 -5.85
N GLY A 142 -1.92 21.22 -5.44
CA GLY A 142 -0.79 21.13 -6.37
C GLY A 142 -0.94 19.98 -7.36
N LEU A 143 -1.40 18.81 -6.89
CA LEU A 143 -1.74 17.68 -7.76
C LEU A 143 -2.82 18.05 -8.76
N LEU A 144 -3.91 18.69 -8.33
CA LEU A 144 -4.98 19.13 -9.24
C LEU A 144 -4.47 20.10 -10.29
N VAL A 145 -3.65 21.09 -9.91
CA VAL A 145 -3.06 22.05 -10.85
C VAL A 145 -2.20 21.33 -11.90
N VAL A 146 -1.31 20.43 -11.46
CA VAL A 146 -0.47 19.63 -12.38
C VAL A 146 -1.35 18.78 -13.30
N TRP A 147 -2.41 18.19 -12.77
CA TRP A 147 -3.33 17.36 -13.54
C TRP A 147 -4.09 18.16 -14.61
N PHE A 148 -4.65 19.32 -14.26
CA PHE A 148 -5.31 20.20 -15.23
C PHE A 148 -4.35 20.74 -16.28
N LEU A 149 -3.14 21.14 -15.90
CA LEU A 149 -2.11 21.58 -16.86
C LEU A 149 -1.72 20.45 -17.82
N ALA A 150 -1.53 19.23 -17.31
CA ALA A 150 -1.23 18.08 -18.15
C ALA A 150 -2.37 17.77 -19.13
N PHE A 151 -3.62 17.80 -18.67
CA PHE A 151 -4.78 17.58 -19.55
C PHE A 151 -4.92 18.69 -20.60
N ALA A 152 -4.66 19.95 -20.23
CA ALA A 152 -4.66 21.06 -21.18
C ALA A 152 -3.59 20.89 -22.27
N LEU A 153 -2.41 20.38 -21.91
CA LEU A 153 -1.34 20.06 -22.87
C LEU A 153 -1.70 18.85 -23.74
N ILE A 154 -2.23 17.78 -23.15
CA ILE A 154 -2.63 16.57 -23.87
C ILE A 154 -3.77 16.85 -24.83
N ALA A 155 -4.69 17.76 -24.50
CA ALA A 155 -5.76 18.19 -25.40
C ALA A 155 -5.25 18.88 -26.69
N ARG A 156 -3.99 19.34 -26.71
CA ARG A 156 -3.33 19.87 -27.93
C ARG A 156 -2.68 18.78 -28.77
N ILE A 157 -2.57 17.55 -28.25
CA ILE A 157 -2.02 16.42 -28.98
C ILE A 157 -3.09 15.92 -29.96
N PRO A 158 -2.77 15.77 -31.26
CA PRO A 158 -3.74 15.27 -32.23
C PRO A 158 -4.16 13.84 -31.88
N VAL A 159 -5.44 13.53 -32.17
CA VAL A 159 -6.03 12.21 -31.90
C VAL A 159 -5.24 11.08 -32.55
N SER A 160 -4.59 11.33 -33.70
CA SER A 160 -3.75 10.35 -34.38
C SER A 160 -2.59 9.82 -33.52
N LEU A 161 -2.07 10.63 -32.60
CA LEU A 161 -1.03 10.27 -31.63
C LEU A 161 -1.65 9.75 -30.34
N ASN A 162 -2.68 10.43 -29.80
CA ASN A 162 -3.35 10.03 -28.56
C ASN A 162 -4.67 9.29 -28.84
N ARG A 163 -4.58 8.14 -29.52
CA ARG A 163 -5.78 7.37 -29.88
C ARG A 163 -6.37 6.68 -28.66
N PRO A 164 -7.70 6.69 -28.50
CA PRO A 164 -8.37 5.83 -27.54
C PRO A 164 -8.10 4.37 -27.87
N LEU A 165 -7.93 3.57 -26.83
CA LEU A 165 -7.79 2.13 -26.94
C LEU A 165 -9.16 1.48 -27.21
N SER A 166 -9.15 0.27 -27.75
CA SER A 166 -10.39 -0.51 -27.82
C SER A 166 -10.77 -0.98 -26.41
N PRO A 167 -12.07 -1.21 -26.12
CA PRO A 167 -12.50 -1.67 -24.80
C PRO A 167 -11.78 -2.95 -24.35
N ILE A 168 -11.52 -3.86 -25.29
CA ILE A 168 -10.77 -5.10 -25.03
C ILE A 168 -9.32 -4.80 -24.65
N ALA A 169 -8.66 -3.89 -25.37
CA ALA A 169 -7.29 -3.48 -25.05
C ALA A 169 -7.22 -2.82 -23.66
N ASP A 170 -8.18 -1.95 -23.33
CA ASP A 170 -8.30 -1.35 -22.01
C ASP A 170 -8.41 -2.41 -20.89
N PHE A 171 -9.24 -3.45 -21.06
CA PHE A 171 -9.32 -4.53 -20.08
C PHE A 171 -8.01 -5.32 -19.96
N ILE A 172 -7.30 -5.57 -21.08
CA ILE A 172 -5.99 -6.22 -21.06
C ILE A 172 -4.98 -5.37 -20.29
N PHE A 173 -4.93 -4.07 -20.53
CA PHE A 173 -4.04 -3.16 -19.80
C PHE A 173 -4.42 -3.03 -18.32
N ALA A 174 -5.70 -3.06 -17.99
CA ALA A 174 -6.17 -3.08 -16.60
C ALA A 174 -5.68 -4.33 -15.87
N ALA A 175 -5.89 -5.51 -16.46
CA ALA A 175 -5.42 -6.78 -15.91
C ALA A 175 -3.88 -6.81 -15.80
N ALA A 176 -3.17 -6.35 -16.83
CA ALA A 176 -1.71 -6.27 -16.84
C ALA A 176 -1.17 -5.31 -15.78
N GLY A 177 -1.76 -4.11 -15.66
CA GLY A 177 -1.38 -3.12 -14.66
C GLY A 177 -1.59 -3.62 -13.23
N PHE A 178 -2.73 -4.27 -12.96
CA PHE A 178 -3.01 -4.87 -11.66
C PHE A 178 -2.10 -6.07 -11.37
N GLY A 179 -1.85 -6.93 -12.37
CA GLY A 179 -0.93 -8.06 -12.27
C GLY A 179 0.50 -7.62 -11.99
N LEU A 180 1.00 -6.62 -12.73
CA LEU A 180 2.32 -6.03 -12.51
C LEU A 180 2.44 -5.44 -11.10
N ARG A 181 1.40 -4.70 -10.65
CA ARG A 181 1.32 -4.18 -9.28
C ARG A 181 1.42 -5.30 -8.25
N TYR A 182 0.66 -6.38 -8.42
CA TYR A 182 0.68 -7.52 -7.50
C TYR A 182 2.07 -8.17 -7.43
N LEU A 183 2.72 -8.40 -8.58
CA LEU A 183 4.06 -8.97 -8.64
C LEU A 183 5.12 -8.07 -7.99
N LEU A 184 5.06 -6.76 -8.26
CA LEU A 184 5.98 -5.79 -7.66
C LEU A 184 5.79 -5.68 -6.16
N LYS A 185 4.55 -5.69 -5.65
CA LYS A 185 4.29 -5.75 -4.21
C LYS A 185 4.92 -6.97 -3.56
N LYS A 186 4.78 -8.15 -4.18
CA LYS A 186 5.36 -9.40 -3.67
C LYS A 186 6.89 -9.35 -3.68
N LYS A 187 7.50 -8.80 -4.73
CA LYS A 187 8.96 -8.72 -4.89
C LYS A 187 9.60 -7.66 -3.99
N LEU A 188 8.95 -6.51 -3.84
CA LEU A 188 9.48 -5.34 -3.13
C LEU A 188 9.03 -5.24 -1.67
N GLY A 189 8.04 -6.06 -1.24
CA GLY A 189 7.52 -6.03 0.13
C GLY A 189 6.73 -4.76 0.46
N ILE A 190 6.15 -4.10 -0.55
CA ILE A 190 5.42 -2.83 -0.40
C ILE A 190 4.10 -3.07 0.36
N ARG A 191 3.84 -2.28 1.41
CA ARG A 191 2.56 -2.27 2.14
C ARG A 191 1.50 -1.49 1.35
N SER A 192 0.26 -2.00 1.31
CA SER A 192 -0.86 -1.26 0.69
C SER A 192 -1.21 -0.02 1.52
N TYR A 193 -1.37 1.12 0.86
CA TYR A 193 -1.94 2.36 1.40
C TYR A 193 -3.31 2.60 0.78
#